data_AF-K1PYA7-F1
#
_entry.id   AF-K1PYA7-F1
#
_cell.length_a   1.000
_cell.length_b   1.000
_cell.length_c   1.000
_cell.angle_alpha   90.00
_cell.angle_beta   90.00
_cell.angle_gamma   90.00
#
_symmetry.space_group_name_H-M   'P 1'
#
loop_
_entity.id
_entity.type
_entity.pdbx_description
1 polymer ?
#
loop_
_entity_poly.entity_id
_entity_poly.type
_entity_poly.pdbx_seq_one_letter_code
_entity_poly.pdbx_strand_id
1 'polypeptide(L)'
;MIDKDKGHLYTQNRTILSHLSGEKVDINNVISADGWNMTRKLITANGTMPGPDIIVHQNQKITIVVYNHLLSEEVSIHWHGIEQFGTPAMDGVPFVTQCPILPGQSFNYTFTPRIGGTYFYHSHPGMQFDLGLFGAFIVV
;
A
#
# COMPACT_ATOMS: atom_id res chain seq x y z
N MET A 1 -6.86 -3.93 14.43
CA MET A 1 -5.89 -4.94 14.87
C MET A 1 -6.24 -6.32 14.30
N ILE A 2 -5.66 -6.67 13.16
CA ILE A 2 -5.70 -8.03 12.64
C ILE A 2 -4.26 -8.54 12.69
N ASP A 3 -4.07 -9.73 13.25
CA ASP A 3 -2.81 -10.46 13.17
C ASP A 3 -2.92 -11.50 12.06
N LYS A 4 -1.85 -11.67 11.29
CA LYS A 4 -1.81 -12.58 10.13
C LYS A 4 -2.16 -14.03 10.52
N ASP A 5 -1.74 -14.47 11.69
CA ASP A 5 -1.87 -15.85 12.15
C ASP A 5 -2.97 -16.01 13.20
N LYS A 6 -3.23 -14.97 14.00
CA LYS A 6 -4.17 -15.01 15.14
C LYS A 6 -5.53 -14.38 14.88
N GLY A 7 -5.76 -13.82 13.69
CA GLY A 7 -7.05 -13.31 13.24
C GLY A 7 -7.47 -11.99 13.90
N HIS A 8 -8.75 -11.86 14.24
CA HIS A 8 -9.30 -10.66 14.88
C HIS A 8 -8.75 -10.51 16.30
N LEU A 9 -8.34 -9.31 16.67
CA LEU A 9 -7.78 -9.01 17.98
C LEU A 9 -8.66 -8.02 18.76
N TYR A 10 -8.53 -7.97 20.08
CA TYR A 10 -9.16 -6.94 20.90
C TYR A 10 -8.17 -6.41 21.94
N THR A 11 -8.43 -5.22 22.49
CA THR A 11 -7.63 -4.66 23.58
C THR A 11 -8.31 -4.85 24.93
N GLN A 12 -7.53 -5.26 25.94
CA GLN A 12 -7.94 -5.23 27.34
C GLN A 12 -6.75 -4.81 28.20
N ASN A 13 -6.92 -3.79 29.06
CA ASN A 13 -5.84 -3.28 29.93
C ASN A 13 -4.50 -3.04 29.19
N ARG A 14 -4.55 -2.38 28.02
CA ARG A 14 -3.39 -2.11 27.14
C ARG A 14 -2.67 -3.36 26.61
N THR A 15 -3.30 -4.53 26.68
CA THR A 15 -2.81 -5.77 26.08
C THR A 15 -3.65 -6.11 24.86
N ILE A 16 -2.98 -6.49 23.76
CA ILE A 16 -3.65 -6.98 22.55
C ILE A 16 -3.83 -8.49 22.69
N LEU A 17 -5.06 -8.97 22.50
CA LEU A 17 -5.44 -10.36 22.70
C LEU A 17 -6.11 -10.89 21.43
N SER A 18 -5.85 -12.14 21.06
CA SER A 18 -6.60 -12.83 20.00
C SER A 18 -8.03 -13.06 20.46
N HIS A 19 -9.01 -12.72 19.63
CA HIS A 19 -10.42 -13.02 19.90
C HIS A 19 -10.72 -14.53 19.85
N LEU A 20 -9.88 -15.31 19.15
CA LEU A 20 -10.07 -16.76 19.02
C LEU A 20 -9.47 -17.52 20.19
N SER A 21 -8.23 -17.21 20.58
CA SER A 21 -7.50 -17.97 21.61
C SER A 21 -7.40 -17.27 22.96
N GLY A 22 -7.69 -15.98 23.04
CA GLY A 22 -7.43 -15.16 24.24
C GLY A 22 -5.95 -14.92 24.52
N GLU A 23 -5.04 -15.39 23.66
CA GLU A 23 -3.61 -15.21 23.84
C GLU A 23 -3.17 -13.79 23.55
N LYS A 24 -2.15 -13.34 24.30
CA LYS A 24 -1.45 -12.10 24.01
C LYS A 24 -0.82 -12.14 22.61
N VAL A 25 -1.01 -11.05 21.89
CA VAL A 25 -0.35 -10.75 20.63
C VAL A 25 0.64 -9.63 20.87
N ASP A 26 1.84 -9.78 20.35
CA ASP A 26 2.83 -8.72 20.39
C ASP A 26 2.33 -7.54 19.55
N ILE A 27 2.43 -6.33 20.09
CA ILE A 27 2.06 -5.11 19.37
C ILE A 27 2.88 -4.93 18.09
N ASN A 28 4.09 -5.49 18.03
CA ASN A 28 4.92 -5.49 16.83
C ASN A 28 4.31 -6.29 15.67
N ASN A 29 3.35 -7.18 15.94
CA ASN A 29 2.68 -7.98 14.92
C ASN A 29 1.37 -7.34 14.43
N VAL A 30 1.08 -6.11 14.86
CA VAL A 30 -0.20 -5.44 14.63
C VAL A 30 0.02 -4.04 14.08
N ILE A 31 -0.65 -3.73 12.97
CA ILE A 31 -0.72 -2.35 12.48
C ILE A 31 -1.71 -1.58 13.36
N SER A 32 -1.20 -0.57 14.07
CA SER A 32 -1.98 0.39 14.86
C SER A 32 -1.82 1.78 14.26
N ALA A 33 -2.95 2.45 13.99
CA ALA A 33 -2.95 3.79 13.38
C ALA A 33 -3.52 4.85 14.33
N ASP A 34 -4.66 4.56 14.95
CA ASP A 34 -5.42 5.48 15.80
C ASP A 34 -5.48 5.05 17.28
N GLY A 35 -4.93 3.88 17.61
CA GLY A 35 -4.99 3.31 18.96
C GLY A 35 -6.41 2.92 19.40
N TRP A 36 -7.37 2.84 18.47
CA TRP A 36 -8.75 2.49 18.78
C TRP A 36 -8.92 0.99 19.01
N ASN A 37 -9.88 0.62 19.87
CA ASN A 37 -10.10 -0.78 20.27
C ASN A 37 -10.82 -1.64 19.22
N MET A 38 -11.14 -1.09 18.04
CA MET A 38 -11.83 -1.79 16.96
C MET A 38 -10.88 -2.12 15.81
N THR A 39 -11.09 -3.28 15.20
CA THR A 39 -10.22 -3.80 14.15
C THR A 39 -10.80 -3.59 12.78
N ARG A 40 -9.99 -3.10 11.84
CA ARG A 40 -10.35 -3.00 10.42
C ARG A 40 -9.36 -3.80 9.58
N LYS A 41 -9.84 -4.30 8.45
CA LYS A 41 -8.98 -4.84 7.39
C LYS A 41 -8.29 -3.68 6.69
N LEU A 42 -7.01 -3.87 6.39
CA LEU A 42 -6.20 -2.90 5.66
C LEU A 42 -5.65 -3.57 4.41
N ILE A 43 -5.40 -2.75 3.40
CA ILE A 43 -4.64 -3.13 2.21
C ILE A 43 -3.32 -2.39 2.32
N THR A 44 -2.20 -3.11 2.22
CA THR A 44 -0.87 -2.55 2.50
C THR A 44 0.13 -2.95 1.44
N ALA A 45 1.12 -2.09 1.22
CA ALA A 45 2.31 -2.45 0.47
C ALA A 45 3.30 -3.08 1.45
N ASN A 46 3.74 -4.31 1.16
CA ASN A 46 4.75 -5.03 1.96
C ASN A 46 4.47 -5.11 3.47
N GLY A 47 3.20 -5.12 3.87
CA GLY A 47 2.79 -5.36 5.26
C GLY A 47 2.88 -4.16 6.20
N THR A 48 3.11 -2.94 5.72
CA THR A 48 3.16 -1.73 6.55
C THR A 48 2.14 -0.68 6.12
N MET A 49 1.70 0.14 7.08
CA MET A 49 0.89 1.33 6.82
C MET A 49 1.45 2.51 7.65
N PRO A 50 2.00 3.56 7.01
CA PRO A 50 2.19 3.71 5.57
C PRO A 50 3.06 2.60 4.96
N GLY A 51 2.92 2.39 3.66
CA GLY A 51 3.79 1.52 2.87
C GLY A 51 5.24 2.04 2.84
N PRO A 52 6.20 1.20 2.40
CA PRO A 52 7.61 1.56 2.38
C PRO A 52 7.90 2.80 1.52
N ASP A 53 8.80 3.66 1.99
CA ASP A 53 9.23 4.83 1.22
C ASP A 53 9.98 4.39 -0.04
N ILE A 54 9.65 5.03 -1.16
CA ILE A 54 10.38 4.88 -2.43
C ILE A 54 11.22 6.13 -2.62
N ILE A 55 12.54 5.98 -2.58
CA ILE A 55 13.49 7.09 -2.74
C ILE A 55 14.31 6.84 -4.01
N VAL A 56 14.26 7.78 -4.95
CA VAL A 56 14.87 7.66 -6.28
C VAL A 56 15.56 8.96 -6.67
N HIS A 57 16.48 8.90 -7.63
CA HIS A 57 17.16 10.10 -8.11
C HIS A 57 16.41 10.77 -9.26
N GLN A 58 16.49 12.10 -9.32
CA GLN A 58 15.98 12.87 -10.46
C GLN A 58 16.60 12.37 -11.78
N ASN A 59 15.78 12.24 -12.81
CA ASN A 59 16.12 11.72 -14.14
C ASN A 59 16.60 10.27 -14.18
N GLN A 60 16.48 9.52 -13.07
CA GLN A 60 16.73 8.09 -13.06
C GLN A 60 15.53 7.34 -13.65
N LYS A 61 15.76 6.53 -14.68
CA LYS A 61 14.75 5.58 -15.16
C LYS A 61 14.61 4.46 -14.13
N ILE A 62 13.39 4.28 -13.62
CA ILE A 62 13.09 3.27 -12.60
C ILE A 62 12.07 2.27 -13.14
N THR A 63 12.10 1.06 -12.58
CA THR A 63 11.05 0.06 -12.76
C THR A 63 10.59 -0.42 -11.39
N ILE A 64 9.30 -0.28 -11.11
CA ILE A 64 8.66 -0.76 -9.88
C ILE A 64 7.69 -1.89 -10.28
N VAL A 65 7.91 -3.07 -9.72
CA VAL A 65 7.05 -4.24 -9.98
C VAL A 65 6.05 -4.37 -8.85
N VAL A 66 4.77 -4.26 -9.18
CA VAL A 66 3.67 -4.42 -8.22
C VAL A 66 3.07 -5.80 -8.42
N TYR A 67 3.13 -6.63 -7.37
CA TYR A 67 2.45 -7.93 -7.31
C TYR A 67 1.16 -7.80 -6.52
N ASN A 68 0.04 -8.20 -7.10
CA ASN A 68 -1.24 -8.22 -6.39
C ASN A 68 -1.40 -9.55 -5.64
N HIS A 69 -1.19 -9.51 -4.32
CA HIS A 69 -1.39 -10.65 -3.42
C HIS A 69 -2.79 -10.68 -2.75
N LEU A 70 -3.70 -9.79 -3.15
CA LEU A 70 -5.09 -9.84 -2.68
C LEU A 70 -5.81 -11.02 -3.33
N LEU A 71 -6.81 -11.56 -2.63
CA LEU A 71 -7.51 -12.77 -3.07
C LEU A 71 -8.61 -12.48 -4.10
N SER A 72 -9.26 -11.33 -4.00
CA SER A 72 -10.49 -11.03 -4.75
C SER A 72 -10.58 -9.59 -5.26
N GLU A 73 -9.60 -8.75 -4.93
CA GLU A 73 -9.61 -7.33 -5.29
C GLU A 73 -8.50 -7.04 -6.29
N GLU A 74 -8.82 -6.20 -7.27
CA GLU A 74 -7.85 -5.63 -8.17
C GLU A 74 -7.02 -4.52 -7.50
N VAL A 75 -5.84 -4.23 -8.03
CA VAL A 75 -4.96 -3.16 -7.54
C VAL A 75 -4.44 -2.35 -8.73
N SER A 76 -4.23 -1.06 -8.54
CA SER A 76 -3.43 -0.23 -9.46
C SER A 76 -2.80 0.90 -8.65
N ILE A 77 -1.52 1.18 -8.88
CA ILE A 77 -0.77 2.18 -8.10
C ILE A 77 -0.56 3.43 -8.94
N HIS A 78 -1.08 4.55 -8.45
CA HIS A 78 -0.83 5.88 -9.00
C HIS A 78 0.33 6.56 -8.28
N TRP A 79 1.13 7.30 -9.06
CA TRP A 79 2.34 8.00 -8.61
C TRP A 79 2.00 9.50 -8.51
N HIS A 80 1.41 9.89 -7.40
CA HIS A 80 0.78 11.20 -7.25
C HIS A 80 1.78 12.35 -7.46
N GLY A 81 1.52 13.17 -8.48
CA GLY A 81 2.35 14.32 -8.85
C GLY A 81 3.54 14.00 -9.77
N ILE A 82 3.78 12.73 -10.10
CA ILE A 82 4.73 12.36 -11.15
C ILE A 82 4.10 12.60 -12.51
N GLU A 83 4.77 13.37 -13.35
CA GLU A 83 4.26 13.88 -14.63
C GLU A 83 4.02 12.83 -15.72
N GLN A 84 4.56 11.62 -15.59
CA GLN A 84 4.44 10.51 -16.55
C GLN A 84 4.72 10.89 -18.02
N PHE A 85 5.63 11.82 -18.25
CA PHE A 85 5.93 12.30 -19.59
C PHE A 85 6.53 11.20 -20.46
N GLY A 86 5.88 10.92 -21.59
CA GLY A 86 6.26 9.83 -22.49
C GLY A 86 5.88 8.44 -21.97
N THR A 87 5.29 8.34 -20.78
CA THR A 87 4.87 7.08 -20.14
C THR A 87 3.45 7.17 -19.54
N PRO A 88 2.43 7.72 -20.24
CA PRO A 88 1.09 7.89 -19.66
C PRO A 88 0.47 6.56 -19.21
N ALA A 89 0.81 5.44 -19.84
CA ALA A 89 0.37 4.11 -19.44
C ALA A 89 0.92 3.63 -18.07
N MET A 90 1.86 4.37 -17.48
CA MET A 90 2.44 4.08 -16.15
C MET A 90 1.80 4.92 -15.03
N ASP A 91 0.80 5.72 -15.36
CA ASP A 91 0.13 6.62 -14.41
C ASP A 91 -0.71 5.88 -13.37
N GLY A 92 -1.18 4.67 -13.64
CA GLY A 92 -1.79 3.85 -12.59
C GLY A 92 -3.27 4.10 -12.32
N VAL A 93 -4.00 4.74 -13.24
CA VAL A 93 -5.43 4.99 -13.11
C VAL A 93 -6.20 3.90 -13.86
N PRO A 94 -6.92 3.00 -13.16
CA PRO A 94 -7.60 1.87 -13.78
C PRO A 94 -8.70 2.36 -14.73
N PHE A 95 -8.80 1.69 -15.89
CA PHE A 95 -9.72 2.00 -16.99
C PHE A 95 -9.52 3.37 -17.66
N VAL A 96 -8.46 4.11 -17.29
CA VAL A 96 -8.05 5.34 -17.97
C VAL A 96 -6.68 5.14 -18.62
N THR A 97 -5.67 4.80 -17.82
CA THR A 97 -4.28 4.64 -18.31
C THR A 97 -3.84 3.19 -18.37
N GLN A 98 -4.50 2.29 -17.64
CA GLN A 98 -4.25 0.85 -17.70
C GLN A 98 -5.47 0.00 -17.30
N CYS A 99 -5.44 -1.29 -17.62
CA CYS A 99 -6.26 -2.27 -16.93
C CYS A 99 -5.74 -2.46 -15.49
N PRO A 100 -6.61 -2.75 -14.51
CA PRO A 100 -6.17 -3.01 -13.15
C PRO A 100 -5.43 -4.35 -13.05
N ILE A 101 -4.55 -4.49 -12.05
CA ILE A 101 -3.78 -5.69 -11.77
C ILE A 101 -4.68 -6.66 -11.00
N LEU A 102 -5.06 -7.78 -11.60
CA LEU A 102 -5.97 -8.75 -10.96
C LEU A 102 -5.24 -9.61 -9.90
N PRO A 103 -5.97 -10.29 -9.00
CA PRO A 103 -5.39 -11.24 -8.03
C PRO A 103 -4.37 -12.19 -8.66
N GLY A 104 -3.18 -12.28 -8.07
CA GLY A 104 -2.07 -13.13 -8.53
C GLY A 104 -1.30 -12.60 -9.74
N GLN A 105 -1.68 -11.46 -10.31
CA GLN A 105 -0.96 -10.82 -11.41
C GLN A 105 0.08 -9.82 -10.91
N SER A 106 0.97 -9.40 -11.81
CA SER A 106 1.93 -8.33 -11.58
C SER A 106 1.97 -7.35 -12.74
N PHE A 107 2.36 -6.11 -12.45
CA PHE A 107 2.59 -5.09 -13.48
C PHE A 107 3.90 -4.34 -13.21
N ASN A 108 4.62 -4.03 -14.30
CA ASN A 108 5.90 -3.34 -14.25
C ASN A 108 5.70 -1.86 -14.62
N TYR A 109 5.71 -0.99 -13.63
CA TYR A 109 5.69 0.46 -13.84
C TYR A 109 7.10 0.94 -14.19
N THR A 110 7.30 1.44 -15.41
CA THR A 110 8.63 1.91 -15.86
C THR A 110 8.56 3.35 -16.37
N PHE A 111 9.12 4.29 -15.62
CA PHE A 111 9.09 5.72 -15.94
C PHE A 111 10.33 6.45 -15.39
N THR A 112 10.45 7.73 -15.72
CA THR A 112 11.56 8.59 -15.29
C THR A 112 11.01 9.84 -14.59
N PRO A 113 11.14 9.97 -13.26
CA PRO A 113 10.80 11.21 -12.56
C PRO A 113 11.81 12.32 -12.92
N ARG A 114 11.37 13.43 -13.52
CA ARG A 114 12.31 14.49 -13.96
C ARG A 114 12.38 15.70 -13.04
N ILE A 115 11.48 15.79 -12.07
CA ILE A 115 11.38 16.90 -11.13
C ILE A 115 11.64 16.37 -9.72
N GLY A 116 12.62 16.98 -9.02
CA GLY A 116 12.91 16.68 -7.63
C GLY A 116 11.81 17.19 -6.70
N GLY A 117 11.51 16.47 -5.63
CA GLY A 117 10.46 16.85 -4.68
C GLY A 117 9.92 15.71 -3.85
N THR A 118 8.93 16.06 -3.03
CA THR A 118 8.19 15.13 -2.17
C THR A 118 6.85 14.81 -2.83
N TYR A 119 6.66 13.53 -3.13
CA TYR A 119 5.46 12.96 -3.72
C TYR A 119 4.98 11.79 -2.83
N PHE A 120 3.94 11.10 -3.28
CA PHE A 120 3.50 9.86 -2.66
C PHE A 120 2.92 8.93 -3.74
N TYR A 121 2.85 7.64 -3.41
CA TYR A 121 2.15 6.67 -4.23
C TYR A 121 0.93 6.16 -3.48
N HIS A 122 -0.11 5.77 -4.21
CA HIS A 122 -1.29 5.17 -3.60
C HIS A 122 -2.06 4.27 -4.56
N SER A 123 -2.89 3.40 -4.00
CA SER A 123 -3.90 2.68 -4.78
C SER A 123 -4.92 3.64 -5.39
N HIS A 124 -5.25 3.46 -6.66
CA HIS A 124 -6.24 4.25 -7.40
C HIS A 124 -7.57 3.55 -7.75
N PRO A 125 -7.81 2.23 -7.53
CA PRO A 125 -9.16 1.66 -7.57
C PRO A 125 -9.94 1.91 -6.26
N GLY A 126 -11.20 2.29 -6.42
CA GLY A 126 -12.17 2.38 -5.32
C GLY A 126 -11.69 3.23 -4.15
N MET A 127 -11.79 2.68 -2.93
CA MET A 127 -11.37 3.32 -1.68
C MET A 127 -10.12 2.65 -1.07
N GLN A 128 -9.31 1.96 -1.87
CA GLN A 128 -8.16 1.21 -1.34
C GLN A 128 -7.08 2.12 -0.72
N PHE A 129 -6.98 3.38 -1.15
CA PHE A 129 -6.16 4.41 -0.50
C PHE A 129 -6.56 4.58 0.98
N ASP A 130 -7.86 4.76 1.25
CA ASP A 130 -8.40 4.93 2.61
C ASP A 130 -8.27 3.66 3.46
N LEU A 131 -8.13 2.50 2.81
CA LEU A 131 -7.84 1.22 3.45
C LEU A 131 -6.34 1.01 3.76
N GLY A 132 -5.50 2.01 3.50
CA GLY A 132 -4.10 2.03 3.94
C GLY A 132 -3.06 1.83 2.85
N LEU A 133 -3.46 1.67 1.58
CA LEU A 133 -2.51 1.42 0.50
C LEU A 133 -1.95 2.72 -0.07
N PHE A 134 -1.01 3.32 0.66
CA PHE A 134 -0.25 4.51 0.29
C PHE A 134 1.14 4.50 0.91
N GLY A 135 2.07 5.27 0.36
CA GLY A 135 3.42 5.46 0.93
C GLY A 135 4.15 6.64 0.29
N ALA A 136 5.29 7.04 0.85
CA ALA A 136 6.04 8.17 0.33
C ALA A 136 6.75 7.82 -0.98
N PHE A 137 6.87 8.81 -1.87
CA PHE A 137 7.67 8.74 -3.07
C PHE A 137 8.54 10.00 -3.14
N ILE A 138 9.85 9.86 -3.00
CA ILE A 138 10.77 11.00 -2.85
C ILE A 138 11.75 10.98 -4.02
N VAL A 139 11.86 12.10 -4.71
CA VAL A 139 12.82 12.31 -5.80
C VAL A 139 13.89 13.29 -5.34
N VAL A 140 15.14 12.80 -5.25
CA VAL A 140 16.31 13.55 -4.77
C VAL A 140 17.31 13.89 -5.88
#